data_AF-A0A1V4VIK4-F1
#
_entry.id   AF-A0A1V4VIK4-F1
#
_cell.length_a   1.000
_cell.length_b   1.000
_cell.length_c   1.000
_cell.angle_alpha   90.00
_cell.angle_beta   90.00
_cell.angle_gamma   90.00
#
_symmetry.space_group_name_H-M   'P 1'
#
loop_
_entity.id
_entity.type
_entity.pdbx_description
1 polymer ?
#
loop_
_entity_poly.entity_id
_entity_poly.type
_entity_poly.pdbx_seq_one_letter_code
_entity_poly.pdbx_strand_id
1 'polypeptide(L)'
;MYRQTKDYTNDYRVNFLNNGSIISVEVKCCGKHIGEVRFKDGETKKCPYCGAEHMLKLQHNHFHIRSFKAAAGEATTRDDTGFTLKEKAL
;
A
#
# COMPACT_ATOMS: atom_id res chain seq x y z
N MET A 1 15.26 -22.67 2.60
CA MET A 1 15.28 -21.60 1.57
C MET A 1 14.67 -20.34 2.16
N TYR A 2 15.50 -19.42 2.67
CA TYR A 2 15.02 -18.13 3.17
C TYR A 2 14.71 -17.23 1.97
N ARG A 3 13.43 -16.93 1.73
CA ARG A 3 13.06 -15.78 0.90
C ARG A 3 13.64 -14.56 1.59
N GLN A 4 14.68 -13.97 1.01
CA GLN A 4 15.11 -12.63 1.37
C GLN A 4 14.00 -11.67 0.93
N THR A 5 12.99 -11.50 1.78
CA THR A 5 12.19 -10.28 1.76
C THR A 5 13.18 -9.17 2.11
N LYS A 6 13.64 -8.42 1.10
CA LYS A 6 14.30 -7.13 1.35
C LYS A 6 13.42 -6.40 2.35
N ASP A 7 13.93 -6.19 3.56
CA ASP A 7 13.28 -5.43 4.64
C ASP A 7 13.15 -3.96 4.21
N TYR A 8 12.27 -3.71 3.24
CA TYR A 8 11.72 -2.38 3.05
C TYR A 8 10.77 -2.17 4.22
N THR A 9 11.30 -1.69 5.33
CA THR A 9 10.52 -1.26 6.49
C THR A 9 9.70 -0.05 6.06
N ASN A 10 8.47 -0.33 5.61
CA ASN A 10 7.48 0.69 5.39
C ASN A 10 6.89 1.07 6.75
N ASP A 11 6.76 2.36 7.00
CA ASP A 11 6.15 2.90 8.22
C ASP A 11 5.10 3.93 7.80
N TYR A 12 3.98 3.93 8.51
CA TYR A 12 2.83 4.76 8.23
C TYR A 12 2.38 5.44 9.52
N ARG A 13 2.28 6.77 9.48
CA ARG A 13 1.73 7.55 10.60
C ARG A 13 0.41 8.17 10.20
N VAL A 14 -0.63 7.95 10.98
CA VAL A 14 -1.95 8.53 10.74
C VAL A 14 -2.03 9.87 11.46
N ASN A 15 -2.37 10.93 10.73
CA ASN A 15 -2.57 12.26 11.27
C ASN A 15 -4.06 12.49 11.53
N PHE A 16 -4.38 13.04 12.71
CA PHE A 16 -5.74 13.29 13.17
C PHE A 16 -5.96 14.78 13.45
N LEU A 17 -7.18 15.26 13.26
CA LEU A 17 -7.66 16.53 13.81
C LEU A 17 -7.95 16.37 15.31
N ASN A 18 -8.06 17.51 16.00
CA ASN A 18 -8.44 17.54 17.42
C ASN A 18 -9.82 16.94 17.70
N ASN A 19 -10.69 16.82 16.69
CA ASN A 19 -12.00 16.18 16.79
C ASN A 19 -11.96 14.66 16.51
N GLY A 20 -10.78 14.07 16.31
CA GLY A 20 -10.60 12.64 16.05
C GLY A 20 -10.74 12.23 14.57
N SER A 21 -11.06 13.17 13.66
CA SER A 21 -11.13 12.85 12.23
C SER A 21 -9.73 12.66 11.63
N ILE A 22 -9.56 11.64 10.79
CA ILE A 22 -8.30 11.39 10.08
C ILE A 22 -8.13 12.39 8.93
N ILE A 23 -6.93 12.94 8.78
CA ILE A 23 -6.60 13.97 7.77
C ILE A 23 -5.77 13.38 6.63
N SER A 24 -4.69 12.70 7.00
CA SER A 24 -3.69 12.18 6.07
C SER A 24 -2.95 11.01 6.72
N VAL A 25 -2.27 10.24 5.87
CA VAL A 25 -1.30 9.24 6.30
C VAL A 25 0.07 9.63 5.75
N GLU A 26 1.02 9.84 6.65
CA GLU A 26 2.43 10.01 6.30
C GLU A 26 3.04 8.66 5.92
N VAL A 27 3.79 8.63 4.83
CA VAL A 27 4.43 7.41 4.32
C VAL A 27 5.95 7.53 4.44
N LYS A 28 6.56 6.58 5.14
CA LYS A 28 7.99 6.28 5.06
C LYS A 28 8.20 4.98 4.30
N CYS A 29 9.03 5.04 3.27
CA CYS A 29 9.40 3.88 2.45
C CYS A 29 10.91 3.88 2.22
N CYS A 30 11.54 2.70 2.21
CA CYS A 30 12.99 2.55 2.07
C CYS A 30 13.78 3.32 3.16
N GLY A 31 13.23 3.39 4.37
CA GLY A 31 13.83 4.13 5.49
C GLY A 31 13.77 5.66 5.36
N LYS A 32 13.04 6.20 4.36
CA LYS A 32 12.93 7.63 4.09
C LYS A 32 11.48 8.09 4.10
N HIS A 33 11.25 9.30 4.59
CA HIS A 33 9.96 9.96 4.44
C HIS A 33 9.74 10.35 2.97
N ILE A 34 8.65 9.85 2.36
CA ILE A 34 8.33 10.09 0.95
C ILE A 34 7.15 11.06 0.76
N GLY A 35 6.50 11.47 1.84
CA GLY A 35 5.39 12.42 1.86
C GLY A 35 4.11 11.82 2.42
N GLU A 36 3.01 12.56 2.23
CA GLU A 36 1.70 12.21 2.77
C GLU A 36 0.70 11.87 1.65
N VAL A 37 -0.24 10.98 1.97
CA VAL A 37 -1.50 10.78 1.22
C VAL A 37 -2.65 11.38 2.02
N ARG A 38 -3.55 12.09 1.33
CA ARG A 38 -4.77 12.61 1.96
C ARG A 38 -5.68 11.45 2.34
N PHE A 39 -6.45 11.60 3.41
CA PHE A 39 -7.43 10.60 3.82
C PHE A 39 -8.66 10.63 2.90
N LYS A 40 -8.49 10.10 1.69
CA LYS A 40 -9.49 10.00 0.64
C LYS A 40 -9.31 8.65 -0.08
N ASP A 41 -10.42 8.06 -0.49
CA ASP A 41 -10.40 6.76 -1.16
C ASP A 41 -9.61 6.80 -2.47
N GLY A 42 -8.73 5.82 -2.65
CA GLY A 42 -7.89 5.67 -3.84
C GLY A 42 -6.69 6.61 -3.91
N GLU A 43 -6.40 7.42 -2.89
CA GLU A 43 -5.19 8.25 -2.87
C GLU A 43 -3.93 7.40 -2.85
N THR A 44 -2.95 7.77 -3.68
CA THR A 44 -1.71 7.02 -3.81
C THR A 44 -0.46 7.89 -3.71
N LYS A 45 0.64 7.26 -3.28
CA LYS A 45 1.97 7.85 -3.26
C LYS A 45 2.98 6.85 -3.79
N LYS A 46 3.67 7.21 -4.86
CA LYS A 46 4.77 6.41 -5.40
C LYS A 46 6.08 6.74 -4.69
N CYS A 47 6.75 5.72 -4.20
CA CYS A 47 8.10 5.82 -3.67
C CYS A 47 9.09 6.05 -4.82
N PRO A 48 9.85 7.16 -4.83
CA PRO A 48 10.83 7.44 -5.89
C PRO A 48 12.04 6.51 -5.83
N TYR A 49 12.25 5.77 -4.73
CA TYR A 49 13.43 4.93 -4.52
C TYR A 49 13.24 3.47 -4.97
N CYS A 50 12.15 2.82 -4.56
CA CYS A 50 11.88 1.43 -4.93
C CYS A 50 10.81 1.28 -6.01
N GLY A 51 10.12 2.37 -6.36
CA GLY A 51 9.02 2.38 -7.32
C GLY A 51 7.72 1.78 -6.79
N ALA A 52 7.65 1.40 -5.51
CA ALA A 52 6.41 0.91 -4.90
C ALA A 52 5.38 2.04 -4.81
N GLU A 53 4.13 1.71 -5.06
CA GLU A 53 2.99 2.60 -4.90
C GLU A 53 2.24 2.24 -3.61
N HIS A 54 2.07 3.24 -2.76
CA HIS A 54 1.36 3.15 -1.50
C HIS A 54 -0.03 3.75 -1.67
N MET A 55 -1.07 2.94 -1.54
CA MET A 55 -2.45 3.32 -1.77
C MET A 55 -3.26 3.23 -0.49
N LEU A 56 -4.11 4.23 -0.28
CA LEU A 56 -5.13 4.26 0.76
C LEU A 56 -6.48 3.83 0.17
N LYS A 57 -7.07 2.76 0.71
CA LYS A 57 -8.41 2.28 0.34
C LYS A 57 -9.34 2.39 1.54
N LEU A 58 -10.40 3.19 1.42
CA LEU A 58 -11.42 3.36 2.45
C LEU A 58 -12.54 2.32 2.21
N GLN A 59 -12.97 1.66 3.26
CA GLN A 59 -14.02 0.64 3.22
C GLN A 59 -14.97 0.84 4.40
N HIS A 60 -16.16 1.37 4.13
CA HIS A 60 -17.20 1.65 5.12
C HIS A 60 -16.68 2.39 6.36
N ASN A 61 -16.25 1.66 7.38
CA ASN A 61 -15.81 2.14 8.69
C ASN A 61 -14.31 1.94 8.96
N HIS A 62 -13.56 1.35 8.04
CA HIS A 62 -12.14 1.10 8.19
C HIS A 62 -11.39 1.44 6.89
N PHE A 63 -10.07 1.41 6.93
CA PHE A 63 -9.25 1.67 5.77
C PHE A 63 -8.04 0.74 5.75
N HIS A 64 -7.49 0.54 4.56
CA HIS A 64 -6.31 -0.26 4.31
C HIS A 64 -5.24 0.60 3.68
N ILE A 65 -3.99 0.40 4.08
CA ILE A 65 -2.83 0.95 3.39
C ILE A 65 -2.11 -0.20 2.71
N ARG A 66 -2.04 -0.18 1.38
CA ARG A 66 -1.41 -1.23 0.58
C ARG A 66 -0.20 -0.67 -0.14
N SER A 67 0.93 -1.37 -0.07
CA SER A 67 2.09 -1.09 -0.92
C SER A 67 2.20 -2.19 -1.98
N PHE A 68 2.20 -1.81 -3.25
CA PHE A 68 2.44 -2.75 -4.35
C PHE A 68 3.56 -2.21 -5.24
N LYS A 69 4.45 -3.09 -5.68
CA LYS A 69 5.44 -2.76 -6.71
C LYS A 69 4.88 -3.30 -8.01
N ALA A 70 4.64 -2.42 -8.99
CA ALA A 70 4.29 -2.88 -10.33
C ALA A 70 5.42 -3.79 -10.82
N ALA A 71 5.15 -5.09 -10.91
CA ALA A 71 5.99 -5.98 -11.68
C ALA A 71 5.92 -5.47 -13.12
N ALA A 72 7.06 -5.16 -13.73
CA ALA A 72 7.10 -4.77 -15.12
C ALA A 72 6.55 -5.95 -15.95
N GLY A 73 5.28 -5.85 -16.38
CA GLY A 73 4.72 -6.74 -17.41
C GLY A 73 3.60 -7.72 -17.04
N GLU A 74 2.76 -7.48 -16.03
CA GLU A 74 1.49 -8.25 -15.92
C GLU A 74 0.29 -7.33 -15.69
N ALA A 75 -0.60 -7.30 -16.68
CA ALA A 75 -1.93 -6.72 -16.56
C ALA A 75 -2.75 -7.59 -15.61
N THR A 76 -2.91 -7.14 -14.35
CA THR A 76 -3.78 -7.81 -13.38
C THR A 76 -5.19 -7.25 -13.52
N THR A 77 -6.10 -8.07 -14.05
CA THR A 77 -7.54 -7.91 -13.83
C THR A 77 -7.81 -7.89 -12.33
N ARG A 78 -8.60 -6.90 -11.88
CA ARG A 78 -9.02 -6.80 -10.48
C ARG A 78 -10.05 -7.90 -10.23
N ASP A 79 -9.70 -8.85 -9.38
CA ASP A 79 -10.67 -9.74 -8.74
C ASP A 79 -10.77 -9.36 -7.26
N ASP A 80 -11.99 -9.10 -6.79
CA ASP A 80 -12.32 -8.60 -5.45
C ASP A 80 -12.49 -9.74 -4.43
N THR A 81 -12.08 -10.97 -4.77
CA THR A 81 -12.12 -12.10 -3.84
C THR A 81 -10.71 -12.64 -3.59
N GLY A 82 -10.16 -12.28 -2.43
CA GLY A 82 -8.80 -12.62 -2.04
C GLY A 82 -8.59 -14.11 -1.75
N PHE A 83 -8.48 -14.93 -2.79
CA PHE A 83 -7.88 -16.28 -2.70
C PHE A 83 -7.37 -16.74 -4.07
N THR A 84 -6.05 -16.81 -4.25
CA THR A 84 -5.45 -17.39 -5.46
C THR A 84 -5.23 -18.88 -5.24
N LEU A 85 -6.14 -19.72 -5.76
CA LEU A 85 -5.89 -21.15 -5.86
C LEU A 85 -4.99 -21.39 -7.07
N LYS A 86 -3.80 -21.95 -6.82
CA LYS A 86 -2.93 -22.47 -7.88
C LYS A 86 -3.45 -23.84 -8.30
N GLU A 87 -4.18 -23.92 -9.41
CA GLU A 87 -4.37 -25.21 -10.07
C GLU A 87 -3.05 -25.62 -10.74
N LYS A 88 -2.49 -26.74 -10.29
CA LYS A 88 -1.43 -27.45 -11.01
C LYS A 88 -2.11 -28.27 -12.10
N ALA A 89 -1.81 -27.95 -13.36
CA ALA A 89 -2.10 -28.84 -14.48
C ALA A 89 -1.32 -30.16 -14.30
N LEU A 90 -2.02 -31.29 -14.50
CA LEU A 90 -1.43 -32.61 -14.73
C LEU A 90 -1.31 -32.82 -16.24
#